data_AF-A0A3A9DZ67-F1
#
_entry.id   AF-A0A3A9DZ67-F1
#
_cell.length_a   1.000
_cell.length_b   1.000
_cell.length_c   1.000
_cell.angle_alpha   90.00
_cell.angle_beta   90.00
_cell.angle_gamma   90.00
#
_symmetry.space_group_name_H-M   'P 1'
#
loop_
_entity.id
_entity.type
_entity.pdbx_description
1 polymer ?
#
loop_
_entity_poly.entity_id
_entity_poly.type
_entity_poly.pdbx_seq_one_letter_code
_entity_poly.pdbx_strand_id
1 'polypeptide(L)'
;MKEQLFDELLCAMQGKLTQEQISELRLLFYLKLEDYEITRRCTEVALDDSGYLEYMLKFLTAKKVEGKSEGTLLQYKVHLQLMLETIRKPIQEIKTEDLFVYLAKYQAIRKIKNSSLDHKRRVFSTFFGWLSKKKYIGDNPTLGLEAISVEKILRKPFNDEERERLRCACKTERDLAIIELLYSTGMRVGELVKLNKRDIQSTNDIIVFGKGNKEREVYMNASARLHIENYLQSRTDGSPALFTS
;
A
#
# COMPACT_ATOMS: atom_id res chain seq x y z
N MET A 1 -17.94 -12.75 37.08
CA MET A 1 -16.86 -13.11 36.12
C MET A 1 -15.56 -13.53 36.78
N LYS A 2 -15.05 -12.82 37.81
CA LYS A 2 -13.92 -13.33 38.63
C LYS A 2 -14.25 -14.71 39.23
N GLU A 3 -15.49 -14.92 39.69
CA GLU A 3 -16.03 -16.22 40.15
C GLU A 3 -15.99 -17.27 39.05
N GLN A 4 -16.61 -17.00 37.90
CA GLN A 4 -16.65 -17.93 36.77
C GLN A 4 -15.24 -18.30 36.25
N LEU A 5 -14.31 -17.36 36.19
CA LEU A 5 -12.93 -17.62 35.77
C LEU A 5 -12.19 -18.50 36.79
N PHE A 6 -12.42 -18.28 38.08
CA PHE A 6 -11.83 -19.10 39.13
C PHE A 6 -12.40 -20.53 39.11
N ASP A 7 -13.70 -20.66 38.89
CA ASP A 7 -14.36 -21.97 38.81
C ASP A 7 -13.93 -22.75 37.55
N GLU A 8 -13.73 -22.09 36.41
CA GLU A 8 -13.12 -22.68 35.21
C GLU A 8 -11.69 -23.19 35.50
N LEU A 9 -10.87 -22.41 36.23
CA LEU A 9 -9.52 -22.81 36.63
C LEU A 9 -9.53 -23.99 37.60
N LEU A 10 -10.46 -24.03 38.56
CA LEU A 10 -10.60 -25.16 39.48
C LEU A 10 -11.05 -26.44 38.77
N CYS A 11 -11.97 -26.33 37.80
CA CYS A 11 -12.35 -27.45 36.94
C CYS A 11 -11.16 -27.99 36.14
N ALA A 12 -10.26 -27.12 35.64
CA ALA A 12 -9.05 -27.56 34.95
C ALA A 12 -8.00 -28.21 35.89
N MET A 13 -8.06 -27.92 37.19
CA MET A 13 -7.16 -28.46 38.22
C MET A 13 -7.78 -29.58 39.06
N GLN A 14 -8.92 -30.14 38.62
CA GLN A 14 -9.66 -31.14 39.37
C GLN A 14 -8.82 -32.38 39.71
N GLY A 15 -8.83 -32.79 40.99
CA GLY A 15 -8.05 -33.92 41.50
C GLY A 15 -6.59 -33.63 41.83
N LYS A 16 -6.10 -32.39 41.64
CA LYS A 16 -4.70 -31.99 41.94
C LYS A 16 -4.52 -31.16 43.21
N LEU A 17 -5.60 -30.67 43.81
CA LEU A 17 -5.59 -29.83 45.01
C LEU A 17 -6.58 -30.35 46.05
N THR A 18 -6.23 -30.21 47.33
CA THR A 18 -7.14 -30.54 48.44
C THR A 18 -8.18 -29.44 48.68
N GLN A 19 -9.28 -29.74 49.38
CA GLN A 19 -10.34 -28.77 49.66
C GLN A 19 -9.86 -27.56 50.48
N GLU A 20 -8.90 -27.76 51.40
CA GLU A 20 -8.25 -26.68 52.14
C GLU A 20 -7.45 -25.75 51.21
N GLN A 21 -6.63 -26.32 50.32
CA GLN A 21 -5.83 -25.54 49.37
C GLN A 21 -6.70 -24.76 48.38
N ILE A 22 -7.81 -25.34 47.94
CA ILE A 22 -8.78 -24.67 47.05
C ILE A 22 -9.39 -23.45 47.76
N SER A 23 -9.72 -23.59 49.04
CA SER A 23 -10.32 -22.52 49.85
C SER A 23 -9.35 -21.36 50.06
N GLU A 24 -8.09 -21.66 50.40
CA GLU A 24 -7.04 -20.66 50.57
C GLU A 24 -6.70 -19.95 49.25
N LEU A 25 -6.58 -20.71 48.15
CA LEU A 25 -6.34 -20.17 46.81
C LEU A 25 -7.46 -19.24 46.37
N ARG A 26 -8.72 -19.58 46.68
CA ARG A 26 -9.88 -18.74 46.36
C ARG A 26 -9.78 -17.39 47.06
N LEU A 27 -9.50 -17.39 48.37
CA LEU A 27 -9.36 -16.16 49.13
C LEU A 27 -8.24 -15.26 48.58
N LEU A 28 -7.06 -15.85 48.33
CA LEU A 28 -5.92 -15.12 47.75
C LEU A 28 -6.22 -14.58 46.35
N PHE A 29 -6.91 -15.36 45.51
CA PHE A 29 -7.29 -14.95 44.17
C PHE A 29 -8.23 -13.74 44.20
N TYR A 30 -9.21 -13.72 45.12
CA TYR A 30 -10.09 -12.57 45.29
C TYR A 30 -9.35 -11.31 45.75
N LEU A 31 -8.55 -11.44 46.80
CA LEU A 31 -7.78 -10.31 47.36
C LEU A 31 -6.82 -9.71 46.34
N LYS A 32 -6.14 -10.54 45.54
CA LYS A 32 -5.18 -10.05 44.53
C LYS A 32 -5.85 -9.40 43.33
N LEU A 33 -7.10 -9.77 43.04
CA LEU A 33 -7.83 -9.25 41.90
C LEU A 33 -8.76 -8.10 42.27
N GLU A 34 -8.83 -7.68 43.52
CA GLU A 34 -9.70 -6.60 43.98
C GLU A 34 -9.49 -5.31 43.16
N ASP A 35 -8.23 -4.93 42.95
CA ASP A 35 -7.82 -3.73 42.19
C ASP A 35 -7.84 -3.88 40.66
N TYR A 36 -8.31 -5.02 40.14
CA TYR A 36 -8.31 -5.31 38.71
C TYR A 36 -9.74 -5.42 38.15
N GLU A 37 -10.02 -4.74 37.05
CA GLU A 37 -11.21 -5.00 36.23
C GLU A 37 -10.92 -6.16 35.26
N ILE A 38 -11.55 -7.31 35.48
CA ILE A 38 -11.40 -8.49 34.61
C ILE A 38 -12.62 -8.63 33.73
N THR A 39 -12.41 -8.50 32.42
CA THR A 39 -13.42 -8.75 31.38
C THR A 39 -13.13 -10.04 30.62
N ARG A 40 -14.11 -10.95 30.46
CA ARG A 40 -13.97 -12.13 29.60
C ARG A 40 -13.77 -11.65 28.17
N ARG A 41 -12.69 -12.05 27.50
CA ARG A 41 -12.56 -11.85 26.05
C ARG A 41 -13.61 -12.71 25.36
N CYS A 42 -14.75 -12.10 25.03
CA CYS A 42 -15.72 -12.73 24.16
C CYS A 42 -15.13 -12.83 22.76
N THR A 43 -14.93 -14.04 22.27
CA THR A 43 -14.74 -14.38 20.85
C THR A 43 -16.07 -14.47 20.10
N GLU A 44 -17.18 -14.18 20.78
CA GLU A 44 -18.47 -14.00 20.12
C GLU A 44 -18.38 -12.78 19.22
N VAL A 45 -18.82 -12.98 17.98
CA VAL A 45 -18.86 -11.98 16.93
C VAL A 45 -19.63 -10.78 17.45
N ALA A 46 -18.90 -9.73 17.82
CA ALA A 46 -19.49 -8.42 18.04
C ALA A 46 -20.20 -8.03 16.75
N LEU A 47 -21.52 -7.97 16.79
CA LEU A 47 -22.28 -7.09 15.92
C LEU A 47 -21.96 -5.66 16.40
N ASP A 48 -20.81 -5.14 15.97
CA ASP A 48 -20.58 -3.70 15.90
C ASP A 48 -20.14 -3.38 14.48
N ASP A 49 -21.02 -2.69 13.78
CA ASP A 49 -20.90 -2.26 12.40
C ASP A 49 -19.59 -1.49 12.20
N SER A 50 -18.58 -2.13 11.60
CA SER A 50 -17.64 -1.49 10.68
C SER A 50 -17.07 -0.11 11.12
N GLY A 51 -16.83 0.13 12.41
CA GLY A 51 -16.44 1.47 12.89
C GLY A 51 -15.19 1.99 12.19
N TYR A 52 -14.21 1.11 11.96
CA TYR A 52 -13.01 1.43 11.19
C TYR A 52 -13.27 1.70 9.70
N LEU A 53 -14.31 1.09 9.12
CA LEU A 53 -14.70 1.28 7.73
C LEU A 53 -15.17 2.72 7.51
N GLU A 54 -15.90 3.28 8.46
CA GLU A 54 -16.35 4.68 8.40
C GLU A 54 -15.13 5.62 8.31
N TYR A 55 -14.15 5.48 9.20
CA TYR A 55 -12.92 6.28 9.17
C TYR A 55 -12.10 6.06 7.91
N MET A 56 -12.01 4.81 7.43
CA MET A 56 -11.33 4.50 6.18
C MET A 56 -12.03 5.15 4.98
N LEU A 57 -13.36 5.11 4.91
CA LEU A 57 -14.15 5.75 3.85
C LEU A 57 -14.03 7.27 3.90
N LYS A 58 -14.10 7.88 5.10
CA LYS A 58 -13.86 9.32 5.27
C LYS A 58 -12.47 9.71 4.80
N PHE A 59 -11.44 8.93 5.14
CA PHE A 59 -10.08 9.15 4.67
C PHE A 59 -9.97 9.03 3.13
N LEU A 60 -10.50 7.97 2.54
CA LEU A 60 -10.44 7.76 1.08
C LEU A 60 -11.18 8.87 0.33
N THR A 61 -12.33 9.31 0.85
CA THR A 61 -13.09 10.44 0.28
C THR A 61 -12.28 11.73 0.36
N ALA A 62 -11.65 12.01 1.50
CA ALA A 62 -10.76 13.16 1.63
C ALA A 62 -9.59 13.09 0.64
N LYS A 63 -8.97 11.92 0.47
CA LYS A 63 -7.87 11.73 -0.50
C LYS A 63 -8.33 11.85 -1.95
N LYS A 64 -9.57 11.48 -2.26
CA LYS A 64 -10.18 11.71 -3.56
C LYS A 64 -10.35 13.20 -3.84
N VAL A 65 -10.85 13.96 -2.86
CA VAL A 65 -11.00 15.43 -2.96
C VAL A 65 -9.64 16.13 -3.06
N GLU A 66 -8.59 15.61 -2.41
CA GLU A 66 -7.20 16.07 -2.58
C GLU A 66 -6.59 15.74 -3.96
N GLY A 67 -7.34 15.11 -4.87
CA GLY A 67 -6.89 14.81 -6.24
C GLY A 67 -5.93 13.62 -6.35
N LYS A 68 -5.96 12.66 -5.42
CA LYS A 68 -5.20 11.41 -5.57
C LYS A 68 -5.80 10.55 -6.70
N SER A 69 -4.94 9.84 -7.43
CA SER A 69 -5.39 8.94 -8.50
C SER A 69 -6.16 7.73 -7.95
N GLU A 70 -7.10 7.20 -8.73
CA GLU A 70 -7.88 6.00 -8.40
C GLU A 70 -6.97 4.80 -8.02
N GLY A 71 -5.86 4.61 -8.74
CA GLY A 71 -4.88 3.58 -8.39
C GLY A 71 -4.22 3.78 -7.01
N THR A 72 -4.00 5.03 -6.59
CA THR A 72 -3.50 5.33 -5.24
C THR A 72 -4.57 5.04 -4.19
N LEU A 73 -5.82 5.42 -4.46
CA LEU A 73 -6.96 5.17 -3.57
C LEU A 73 -7.19 3.66 -3.37
N LEU A 74 -7.10 2.88 -4.44
CA LEU A 74 -7.21 1.42 -4.36
C LEU A 74 -6.08 0.81 -3.52
N GLN A 75 -4.83 1.26 -3.71
CA GLN A 75 -3.71 0.79 -2.89
C GLN A 75 -3.89 1.15 -1.40
N TYR A 76 -4.35 2.37 -1.11
CA TYR A 76 -4.68 2.78 0.26
C TYR A 76 -5.77 1.87 0.84
N LYS A 77 -6.87 1.66 0.13
CA LYS A 77 -7.98 0.79 0.56
C LYS A 77 -7.47 -0.61 0.91
N VAL A 78 -6.77 -1.27 -0.02
CA VAL A 78 -6.29 -2.64 0.17
C VAL A 78 -5.34 -2.75 1.37
N HIS A 79 -4.40 -1.81 1.52
CA HIS A 79 -3.44 -1.86 2.62
C HIS A 79 -4.05 -1.52 3.98
N LEU A 80 -4.96 -0.55 4.04
CA LEU A 80 -5.64 -0.15 5.27
C LEU A 80 -6.62 -1.23 5.71
N GLN A 81 -7.45 -1.73 4.80
CA GLN A 81 -8.42 -2.79 5.08
C GLN A 81 -7.71 -4.02 5.68
N LEU A 82 -6.64 -4.50 5.02
CA LEU A 82 -5.90 -5.66 5.50
C LEU A 82 -5.25 -5.44 6.88
N MET A 83 -4.77 -4.22 7.16
CA MET A 83 -4.20 -3.88 8.46
C MET A 83 -5.28 -3.85 9.55
N LEU A 84 -6.39 -3.16 9.30
CA LEU A 84 -7.50 -3.01 10.25
C LEU A 84 -8.17 -4.35 10.56
N GLU A 85 -8.42 -5.18 9.55
CA GLU A 85 -8.97 -6.54 9.69
C GLU A 85 -8.05 -7.50 10.45
N THR A 86 -6.74 -7.24 10.42
CA THR A 86 -5.75 -8.07 11.15
C THR A 86 -5.61 -7.62 12.60
N ILE A 87 -5.60 -6.31 12.87
CA ILE A 87 -5.44 -5.78 14.23
C ILE A 87 -6.74 -5.94 15.05
N ARG A 88 -7.91 -5.77 14.43
CA ARG A 88 -9.24 -5.94 15.05
C ARG A 88 -9.39 -5.19 16.38
N LYS A 89 -8.99 -3.92 16.37
CA LYS A 89 -9.20 -2.99 17.50
C LYS A 89 -9.94 -1.74 17.01
N PRO A 90 -10.67 -1.04 17.89
CA PRO A 90 -11.14 0.31 17.62
C PRO A 90 -9.97 1.20 17.20
N ILE A 91 -10.18 2.08 16.22
CA ILE A 91 -9.10 2.91 15.64
C ILE A 91 -8.40 3.77 16.70
N GLN A 92 -9.15 4.23 17.70
CA GLN A 92 -8.68 5.04 18.81
C GLN A 92 -7.77 4.27 19.77
N GLU A 93 -7.84 2.94 19.78
CA GLU A 93 -7.06 2.08 20.67
C GLU A 93 -5.83 1.47 19.99
N ILE A 94 -5.65 1.69 18.68
CA ILE A 94 -4.49 1.16 17.95
C ILE A 94 -3.23 1.89 18.43
N LYS A 95 -2.27 1.12 18.95
CA LYS A 95 -0.98 1.63 19.45
C LYS A 95 0.17 1.33 18.48
N THR A 96 1.33 1.93 18.73
CA THR A 96 2.55 1.70 17.94
C THR A 96 2.94 0.22 17.94
N GLU A 97 2.79 -0.47 19.06
CA GLU A 97 3.13 -1.89 19.20
C GLU A 97 2.26 -2.76 18.29
N ASP A 98 0.98 -2.42 18.12
CA ASP A 98 0.08 -3.17 17.23
C ASP A 98 0.52 -3.08 15.78
N LEU A 99 0.90 -1.87 15.34
CA LEU A 99 1.41 -1.64 14.00
C LEU A 99 2.76 -2.31 13.77
N PHE A 100 3.64 -2.30 14.78
CA PHE A 100 4.92 -3.00 14.74
C PHE A 100 4.73 -4.52 14.61
N VAL A 101 3.91 -5.12 15.47
CA VAL A 101 3.60 -6.56 15.42
C VAL A 101 2.94 -6.93 14.10
N TYR A 102 2.05 -6.10 13.58
CA TYR A 102 1.46 -6.30 12.26
C TYR A 102 2.52 -6.33 11.16
N LEU A 103 3.40 -5.32 11.09
CA LEU A 103 4.44 -5.23 10.07
C LEU A 103 5.42 -6.42 10.15
N ALA A 104 5.83 -6.81 11.36
CA ALA A 104 6.70 -7.95 11.60
C ALA A 104 6.06 -9.28 11.15
N LYS A 105 4.80 -9.53 11.54
CA LYS A 105 4.05 -10.72 11.10
C LYS A 105 3.88 -10.73 9.58
N TYR A 106 3.56 -9.58 8.99
CA TYR A 106 3.37 -9.47 7.55
C TYR A 106 4.65 -9.79 6.78
N GLN A 107 5.80 -9.30 7.25
CA GLN A 107 7.11 -9.59 6.67
C GLN A 107 7.45 -11.08 6.77
N ALA A 108 7.24 -11.70 7.94
CA ALA A 108 7.55 -13.11 8.17
C ALA A 108 6.71 -14.05 7.30
N ILE A 109 5.40 -13.80 7.19
CA ILE A 109 4.47 -14.65 6.43
C ILE A 109 4.69 -14.51 4.93
N ARG A 110 4.86 -13.28 4.43
CA ARG A 110 4.87 -13.00 2.98
C ARG A 110 6.27 -12.90 2.37
N LYS A 111 7.33 -12.97 3.19
CA LYS A 111 8.74 -12.81 2.77
C LYS A 111 8.96 -11.60 1.85
N ILE A 112 8.33 -10.47 2.18
CA ILE A 112 8.37 -9.26 1.35
C ILE A 112 9.66 -8.47 1.57
N LYS A 113 10.09 -7.76 0.52
CA LYS A 113 11.22 -6.82 0.58
C LYS A 113 10.92 -5.63 1.51
N ASN A 114 11.97 -5.10 2.13
CA ASN A 114 11.89 -3.92 3.02
C ASN A 114 11.23 -2.71 2.34
N SER A 115 11.44 -2.52 1.03
CA SER A 115 10.82 -1.43 0.25
C SER A 115 9.29 -1.51 0.24
N SER A 116 8.73 -2.72 0.12
CA SER A 116 7.29 -2.97 0.15
C SER A 116 6.72 -2.79 1.55
N LEU A 117 7.49 -3.16 2.58
CA LEU A 117 7.10 -3.00 3.99
C LEU A 117 7.06 -1.51 4.38
N ASP A 118 8.08 -0.74 3.99
CA ASP A 118 8.12 0.71 4.22
C ASP A 118 7.04 1.46 3.43
N HIS A 119 6.67 0.97 2.23
CA HIS A 119 5.52 1.50 1.52
C HIS A 119 4.23 1.38 2.33
N LYS A 120 3.98 0.22 2.97
CA LYS A 120 2.83 0.02 3.85
C LYS A 120 2.88 0.94 5.06
N ARG A 121 4.04 1.04 5.72
CA ARG A 121 4.27 1.98 6.83
C ARG A 121 3.91 3.42 6.43
N ARG A 122 4.31 3.88 5.24
CA ARG A 122 3.94 5.22 4.71
C ARG A 122 2.43 5.39 4.51
N VAL A 123 1.73 4.36 4.04
CA VAL A 123 0.27 4.39 3.93
C VAL A 123 -0.37 4.55 5.31
N PHE A 124 0.10 3.79 6.30
CA PHE A 124 -0.40 3.89 7.68
C PHE A 124 -0.13 5.28 8.25
N SER A 125 1.07 5.81 8.05
CA SER A 125 1.44 7.16 8.48
C SER A 125 0.55 8.24 7.87
N THR A 126 0.21 8.10 6.59
CA THR A 126 -0.72 9.01 5.91
C THR A 126 -2.13 8.93 6.50
N PHE A 127 -2.58 7.72 6.84
CA PHE A 127 -3.91 7.48 7.41
C PHE A 127 -4.04 7.99 8.84
N PHE A 128 -3.20 7.51 9.76
CA PHE A 128 -3.24 7.93 11.17
C PHE A 128 -2.83 9.39 11.36
N GLY A 129 -1.93 9.92 10.52
CA GLY A 129 -1.62 11.36 10.50
C GLY A 129 -2.84 12.20 10.09
N TRP A 130 -3.65 11.73 9.13
CA TRP A 130 -4.90 12.41 8.77
C TRP A 130 -5.95 12.33 9.89
N LEU A 131 -6.08 11.17 10.54
CA LEU A 131 -7.01 10.98 11.66
C LEU A 131 -6.68 11.88 12.85
N SER A 132 -5.40 11.94 13.23
CA SER A 132 -4.92 12.81 14.32
C SER A 132 -5.12 14.29 13.96
N LYS A 133 -4.79 14.71 12.72
CA LYS A 133 -5.05 16.09 12.26
C LYS A 133 -6.54 16.48 12.32
N LYS A 134 -7.44 15.53 12.09
CA LYS A 134 -8.90 15.72 12.18
C LYS A 134 -9.47 15.50 13.58
N LYS A 135 -8.62 15.23 14.58
CA LYS A 135 -8.99 14.95 15.98
C LYS A 135 -9.91 13.73 16.17
N TYR A 136 -9.86 12.76 15.25
CA TYR A 136 -10.56 11.48 15.41
C TYR A 136 -9.85 10.54 16.39
N ILE A 137 -8.55 10.73 16.56
CA ILE A 137 -7.69 10.05 17.53
C ILE A 137 -6.89 11.10 18.29
N GLY A 138 -6.51 10.81 19.53
CA GLY A 138 -5.65 11.67 20.34
C GLY A 138 -4.23 11.73 19.75
N ASP A 139 -3.56 10.58 19.75
CA ASP A 139 -2.18 10.46 19.30
C ASP A 139 -2.04 9.66 18.01
N ASN A 140 -1.00 9.97 17.24
CA ASN A 140 -0.68 9.24 16.01
C ASN A 140 0.24 8.04 16.32
N PRO A 141 -0.26 6.78 16.26
CA PRO A 141 0.53 5.58 16.60
C PRO A 141 1.68 5.30 15.63
N THR A 142 1.72 5.97 14.48
CA THR A 142 2.79 5.78 13.49
C THR A 142 4.04 6.61 13.75
N LEU A 143 4.01 7.56 14.70
CA LEU A 143 5.17 8.39 15.03
C LEU A 143 6.30 7.58 15.66
N GLY A 144 5.96 6.54 16.43
CA GLY A 144 6.93 5.61 17.00
C GLY A 144 7.44 4.53 16.03
N LEU A 145 6.98 4.52 14.76
CA LEU A 145 7.47 3.57 13.76
C LEU A 145 8.66 4.16 13.00
N GLU A 146 9.87 3.74 13.39
CA GLU A 146 11.08 4.07 12.66
C GLU A 146 11.00 3.68 11.18
N ALA A 147 11.71 4.43 10.34
CA ALA A 147 11.80 4.11 8.93
C ALA A 147 12.55 2.79 8.76
N ILE A 148 11.94 1.85 8.03
CA ILE A 148 12.60 0.59 7.71
C ILE A 148 13.75 0.91 6.73
N SER A 149 14.96 0.45 7.05
CA SER A 149 16.11 0.63 6.16
C SER A 149 15.87 -0.08 4.83
N VAL A 150 15.83 0.72 3.75
CA VAL A 150 15.71 0.25 2.38
C VAL A 150 16.96 0.68 1.65
N GLU A 151 17.75 -0.30 1.21
CA GLU A 151 18.87 -0.02 0.31
C GLU A 151 18.35 0.65 -0.97
N LYS A 152 18.89 1.84 -1.26
CA LYS A 152 18.60 2.54 -2.51
C LYS A 152 19.39 1.86 -3.62
N ILE A 153 18.70 1.00 -4.38
CA ILE A 153 19.27 0.49 -5.63
C ILE A 153 19.33 1.64 -6.63
N LEU A 154 20.54 2.15 -6.87
CA LEU A 154 20.81 3.04 -8.00
C LEU A 154 20.74 2.22 -9.28
N ARG A 155 19.67 2.42 -10.06
CA ARG A 155 19.59 1.85 -11.41
C ARG A 155 20.56 2.61 -12.29
N LYS A 156 21.49 1.88 -12.91
CA LYS A 156 22.40 2.45 -13.91
C LYS A 156 21.64 2.66 -15.22
N PRO A 157 21.91 3.75 -15.95
CA PRO A 157 21.40 3.90 -17.32
C PRO A 157 21.99 2.80 -18.22
N PHE A 158 21.29 2.47 -19.29
CA PHE A 158 21.82 1.58 -20.32
C PHE A 158 23.03 2.21 -20.99
N ASN A 159 24.08 1.42 -21.19
CA ASN A 159 25.19 1.81 -22.06
C ASN A 159 24.83 1.60 -23.55
N ASP A 160 25.69 2.06 -24.45
CA ASP A 160 25.44 2.01 -25.90
C ASP A 160 25.28 0.56 -26.42
N GLU A 161 26.06 -0.38 -25.87
CA GLU A 161 25.97 -1.80 -26.25
C GLU A 161 24.65 -2.43 -25.79
N GLU A 162 24.22 -2.15 -24.55
CA GLU A 162 22.94 -2.60 -24.02
C GLU A 162 21.77 -2.00 -24.79
N ARG A 163 21.89 -0.74 -25.21
CA ARG A 163 20.90 -0.08 -26.08
C ARG A 163 20.80 -0.78 -27.43
N GLU A 164 21.92 -1.13 -28.03
CA GLU A 164 21.90 -1.82 -29.33
C GLU A 164 21.36 -3.25 -29.20
N ARG A 165 21.69 -3.96 -28.11
CA ARG A 165 21.06 -5.26 -27.80
C ARG A 165 19.55 -5.15 -27.64
N LEU A 166 19.04 -4.08 -27.02
CA LEU A 166 17.60 -3.82 -26.90
C LEU A 166 16.95 -3.61 -28.27
N ARG A 167 17.59 -2.84 -29.16
CA ARG A 167 17.12 -2.62 -30.54
C ARG A 167 17.07 -3.92 -31.34
N CYS A 168 18.15 -4.71 -31.30
CA CYS A 168 18.23 -6.01 -31.97
C CYS A 168 17.21 -7.03 -31.46
N ALA A 169 16.72 -6.87 -30.22
CA ALA A 169 15.71 -7.75 -29.64
C ALA A 169 14.27 -7.40 -30.07
N CYS A 170 14.03 -6.22 -30.67
CA CYS A 170 12.72 -5.82 -31.18
C CYS A 170 12.35 -6.67 -32.41
N LYS A 171 11.20 -7.35 -32.35
CA LYS A 171 10.72 -8.21 -33.45
C LYS A 171 9.82 -7.47 -34.44
N THR A 172 9.28 -6.33 -34.04
CA THR A 172 8.33 -5.56 -34.83
C THR A 172 8.75 -4.09 -34.89
N GLU A 173 8.39 -3.41 -35.97
CA GLU A 173 8.57 -1.95 -36.11
C GLU A 173 7.91 -1.19 -34.94
N ARG A 174 6.80 -1.73 -34.42
CA ARG A 174 6.14 -1.20 -33.23
C ARG A 174 7.07 -1.18 -32.02
N ASP A 175 7.68 -2.32 -31.70
CA ASP A 175 8.51 -2.46 -30.51
C ASP A 175 9.75 -1.56 -30.61
N LEU A 176 10.33 -1.45 -31.80
CA LEU A 176 11.47 -0.58 -32.08
C LEU A 176 11.12 0.90 -31.91
N ALA A 177 9.98 1.33 -32.48
CA ALA A 177 9.47 2.69 -32.33
C ALA A 177 9.17 3.04 -30.87
N ILE A 178 8.63 2.11 -30.08
CA ILE A 178 8.39 2.30 -28.64
C ILE A 178 9.70 2.52 -27.89
N ILE A 179 10.72 1.67 -28.10
CA ILE A 179 12.00 1.79 -27.41
C ILE A 179 12.68 3.12 -27.77
N GLU A 180 12.70 3.48 -29.05
CA GLU A 180 13.33 4.71 -29.51
C GLU A 180 12.63 5.96 -28.96
N LEU A 181 11.30 5.97 -28.93
CA LEU A 181 10.55 7.07 -28.35
C LEU A 181 10.80 7.22 -26.86
N LEU A 182 10.75 6.12 -26.10
CA LEU A 182 11.00 6.13 -24.65
C LEU A 182 12.42 6.59 -24.33
N TYR A 183 13.40 6.11 -25.08
CA TYR A 183 14.80 6.48 -24.91
C TYR A 183 15.03 7.96 -25.25
N SER A 184 14.45 8.44 -26.35
CA SER A 184 14.65 9.83 -26.78
C SER A 184 13.98 10.85 -25.88
N THR A 185 12.80 10.55 -25.34
CA THR A 185 11.98 11.54 -24.61
C THR A 185 12.05 11.40 -23.09
N GLY A 186 12.47 10.24 -22.59
CA GLY A 186 12.40 9.92 -21.16
C GLY A 186 10.99 10.02 -20.58
N MET A 187 9.95 9.81 -21.42
CA MET A 187 8.57 9.77 -20.96
C MET A 187 8.26 8.47 -20.21
N ARG A 188 7.22 8.50 -19.37
CA ARG A 188 6.78 7.30 -18.65
C ARG A 188 5.96 6.42 -19.59
N VAL A 189 5.97 5.10 -19.38
CA VAL A 189 5.12 4.18 -20.15
C VAL A 189 3.63 4.56 -20.06
N GLY A 190 3.17 5.03 -18.88
CA GLY A 190 1.80 5.52 -18.71
C GLY A 190 1.48 6.83 -19.46
N GLU A 191 2.49 7.58 -19.88
CA GLU A 191 2.37 8.74 -20.78
C GLU A 191 2.31 8.26 -22.23
N LEU A 192 3.20 7.34 -22.62
CA LEU A 192 3.29 6.76 -23.97
C LEU A 192 1.97 6.13 -24.44
N VAL A 193 1.32 5.34 -23.58
CA VAL A 193 0.06 4.65 -23.93
C VAL A 193 -1.13 5.58 -24.20
N LYS A 194 -1.01 6.87 -23.85
CA LYS A 194 -2.06 7.88 -24.06
C LYS A 194 -1.85 8.71 -25.33
N LEU A 195 -0.70 8.56 -25.99
CA LEU A 195 -0.38 9.33 -27.19
C LEU A 195 -1.24 8.91 -28.37
N ASN A 196 -1.62 9.90 -29.17
CA ASN A 196 -2.33 9.75 -30.43
C ASN A 196 -1.45 10.18 -31.61
N LYS A 197 -1.79 9.73 -32.83
CA LYS A 197 -1.10 10.09 -34.07
C LYS A 197 -0.98 11.61 -34.24
N ARG A 198 -2.02 12.37 -33.86
CA ARG A 198 -2.06 13.83 -33.95
C ARG A 198 -1.02 14.52 -33.06
N ASP A 199 -0.60 13.87 -31.97
CA ASP A 199 0.33 14.46 -31.00
C ASP A 199 1.79 14.45 -31.51
N ILE A 200 2.03 13.83 -32.69
CA ILE A 200 3.36 13.66 -33.32
C ILE A 200 3.38 14.20 -34.77
N GLN A 201 2.25 14.72 -35.26
CA GLN A 201 2.06 15.00 -36.70
C GLN A 201 2.84 16.21 -37.24
N SER A 202 3.11 17.23 -36.42
CA SER A 202 3.57 18.53 -36.93
C SER A 202 4.97 18.92 -36.47
N THR A 203 5.42 18.40 -35.33
CA THR A 203 6.64 18.88 -34.68
C THR A 203 7.36 17.77 -33.90
N ASN A 204 8.60 18.04 -33.48
CA ASN A 204 9.41 17.12 -32.67
C ASN A 204 9.10 17.18 -31.17
N ASP A 205 8.34 18.17 -30.73
CA ASP A 205 7.86 18.30 -29.37
C ASP A 205 6.59 17.49 -29.16
N ILE A 206 6.55 16.79 -28.03
CA ILE A 206 5.40 16.05 -27.55
C ILE A 206 5.06 16.63 -26.18
N ILE A 207 3.81 17.04 -26.01
CA ILE A 207 3.30 17.46 -24.69
C ILE A 207 2.88 16.20 -23.94
N VAL A 208 3.53 15.92 -22.81
CA VAL A 208 3.20 14.78 -21.95
C VAL A 208 2.66 15.23 -20.60
N PHE A 209 1.66 14.49 -20.11
CA PHE A 209 1.01 14.75 -18.82
C PHE A 209 1.63 13.90 -17.71
N GLY A 210 2.45 14.53 -16.88
CA GLY A 210 3.13 13.91 -15.75
C GLY A 210 2.24 13.74 -14.50
N LYS A 211 2.87 13.24 -13.43
CA LYS A 211 2.21 13.07 -12.11
C LYS A 211 1.65 14.39 -11.60
N GLY A 212 0.37 14.39 -11.22
CA GLY A 212 -0.34 15.59 -10.76
C GLY A 212 -0.90 16.45 -11.90
N ASN A 213 -1.08 15.86 -13.09
CA ASN A 213 -1.58 16.52 -14.29
C ASN A 213 -0.75 17.74 -14.72
N LYS A 214 0.56 17.68 -14.45
CA LYS A 214 1.51 18.71 -14.88
C LYS A 214 1.97 18.42 -16.30
N GLU A 215 1.81 19.39 -17.17
CA GLU A 215 2.30 19.33 -18.54
C GLU A 215 3.81 19.56 -18.56
N ARG A 216 4.50 18.83 -19.43
CA ARG A 216 5.87 19.14 -19.84
C ARG A 216 6.04 18.83 -21.31
N GLU A 217 6.84 19.65 -21.99
CA GLU A 217 7.32 19.34 -23.33
C GLU A 217 8.50 18.37 -23.26
N VAL A 218 8.49 17.36 -24.13
CA VAL A 218 9.61 16.47 -24.36
C VAL A 218 9.92 16.43 -25.85
N TYR A 219 11.19 16.29 -26.20
CA TYR A 219 11.64 16.31 -27.58
C TYR A 219 12.03 14.91 -28.04
N MET A 220 11.56 14.53 -29.22
CA MET A 220 12.03 13.31 -29.89
C MET A 220 13.14 13.64 -30.90
N ASN A 221 14.14 12.76 -30.98
CA ASN A 221 15.24 12.85 -31.92
C ASN A 221 14.83 12.30 -33.31
N ALA A 222 15.67 12.53 -34.31
CA ALA A 222 15.42 12.09 -35.68
C ALA A 222 15.29 10.56 -35.81
N SER A 223 16.02 9.81 -34.99
CA SER A 223 15.97 8.34 -34.95
C SER A 223 14.58 7.85 -34.52
N ALA A 224 14.05 8.39 -33.42
CA ALA A 224 12.71 8.06 -32.93
C ALA A 224 11.63 8.45 -33.95
N ARG A 225 11.75 9.61 -34.59
CA ARG A 225 10.83 10.03 -35.66
C ARG A 225 10.79 9.00 -36.78
N LEU A 226 11.95 8.60 -37.30
CA LEU A 226 12.05 7.67 -38.42
C LEU A 226 11.34 6.34 -38.10
N HIS A 227 11.58 5.76 -36.93
CA HIS A 227 10.95 4.50 -36.54
C HIS A 227 9.44 4.64 -36.30
N ILE A 228 8.99 5.78 -35.77
CA ILE A 228 7.55 6.06 -35.64
C ILE A 228 6.90 6.17 -37.02
N GLU A 229 7.52 6.87 -37.98
CA GLU A 229 7.00 7.01 -39.34
C GLU A 229 6.92 5.64 -40.05
N ASN A 230 7.97 4.81 -39.95
CA ASN A 230 7.97 3.45 -40.48
C ASN A 230 6.84 2.61 -39.88
N TYR A 231 6.67 2.68 -38.56
CA TYR A 231 5.58 2.00 -37.88
C TYR A 231 4.20 2.50 -38.37
N LEU A 232 3.99 3.82 -38.44
CA LEU A 232 2.73 4.38 -38.91
C LEU A 232 2.41 4.03 -40.36
N GLN A 233 3.41 3.91 -41.23
CA GLN A 233 3.24 3.47 -42.62
C GLN A 233 2.85 1.99 -42.73
N SER A 234 3.35 1.14 -41.84
CA SER A 234 2.95 -0.28 -41.78
C SER A 234 1.52 -0.50 -41.26
N ARG A 235 0.88 0.53 -40.70
CA ARG A 235 -0.48 0.44 -40.15
C ARG A 235 -1.53 0.69 -41.21
N THR A 236 -2.55 -0.16 -41.21
CA THR A 236 -3.73 -0.05 -42.08
C THR A 236 -5.01 0.31 -41.32
N ASP A 237 -4.92 0.54 -40.01
CA ASP A 237 -6.06 0.79 -39.14
C ASP A 237 -6.38 2.28 -38.94
N GLY A 238 -7.66 2.57 -38.67
CA GLY A 238 -8.17 3.90 -38.38
C GLY A 238 -8.03 4.37 -36.93
N SER A 239 -7.31 3.65 -36.06
CA SER A 239 -7.20 4.02 -34.64
C SER A 239 -6.43 5.33 -34.49
N PRO A 240 -6.92 6.28 -33.67
CA PRO A 240 -6.22 7.52 -33.38
C PRO A 240 -5.00 7.30 -32.49
N ALA A 241 -4.95 6.20 -31.74
CA ALA A 241 -3.84 5.88 -30.84
C ALA A 241 -2.52 5.76 -31.61
N LEU A 242 -1.44 6.28 -31.03
CA LEU A 242 -0.11 6.21 -31.63
C LEU A 242 0.37 4.77 -31.75
N PHE A 243 0.19 3.95 -30.71
CA PHE A 243 0.52 2.52 -30.69
C PHE A 243 -0.73 1.67 -30.48
N THR A 244 -0.85 0.59 -31.25
CA THR A 244 -1.95 -0.38 -31.17
C THR A 244 -1.43 -1.78 -30.83
N SER A 245 -2.29 -2.58 -30.19
CA SER A 245 -2.02 -3.97 -29.77
C SER A 245 -1.96 -4.94 -30.92
#